data_AF-A0A6P2D0K7-F1
#
_entry.id   AF-A0A6P2D0K7-F1
#
_cell.length_a   1.000
_cell.length_b   1.000
_cell.length_c   1.000
_cell.angle_alpha   90.00
_cell.angle_beta   90.00
_cell.angle_gamma   90.00
#
_symmetry.space_group_name_H-M   'P 1'
#
loop_
_entity.id
_entity.type
_entity.pdbx_description
1 polymer ?
#
loop_
_entity_poly.entity_id
_entity_poly.type
_entity_poly.pdbx_seq_one_letter_code
_entity_poly.pdbx_strand_id
1 'polypeptide(L)'
;MTEGSHGSYTDTTVGDEETGETTLTEANPTTYSATGTVSGAIPFTLTETGTDGLTAPEIADDVTGAFTRTEIGVDRYTLGETGSTGTEPLTETVIGTDNYSSVDVGNEQAQTDSETATSGGMDANGIRDGSDPRAGALHLVVRILSTLSRY
;
A
#
# COMPACT_ATOMS: atom_id res chain seq x y z
N MET A 1 20.34 2.75 6.39
CA MET A 1 18.91 2.79 6.12
C MET A 1 18.20 2.27 7.36
N THR A 2 17.12 2.93 7.76
CA THR A 2 16.26 2.50 8.87
C THR A 2 14.83 2.48 8.35
N GLU A 3 14.11 1.40 8.64
CA GLU A 3 12.71 1.21 8.25
C GLU A 3 11.91 0.79 9.48
N GLY A 4 10.63 1.15 9.50
CA GLY A 4 9.70 0.71 10.53
C GLY A 4 8.27 0.70 10.00
N SER A 5 7.50 -0.30 10.41
CA SER A 5 6.07 -0.38 10.15
C SER A 5 5.33 -0.85 11.39
N HIS A 6 4.10 -0.37 11.54
CA HIS A 6 3.17 -0.80 12.58
C HIS A 6 1.77 -0.81 12.00
N GLY A 7 1.12 -1.97 12.04
CA GLY A 7 -0.28 -2.13 11.66
C GLY A 7 -1.18 -2.53 12.82
N SER A 8 -2.47 -2.42 12.61
CA SER A 8 -3.50 -3.06 13.45
C SER A 8 -4.48 -3.79 12.55
N TYR A 9 -5.09 -4.85 13.06
CA TYR A 9 -6.04 -5.66 12.30
C TYR A 9 -7.37 -5.72 13.05
N THR A 10 -8.46 -5.50 12.32
CA THR A 10 -9.82 -5.68 12.84
C THR A 10 -10.65 -6.49 11.86
N ASP A 11 -11.46 -7.39 12.39
CA ASP A 11 -12.35 -8.24 11.63
C ASP A 11 -13.75 -8.23 12.26
N THR A 12 -14.79 -8.23 11.43
CA THR A 12 -16.18 -8.32 11.81
C THR A 12 -16.90 -9.31 10.90
N THR A 13 -17.39 -10.39 11.49
CA THR A 13 -18.17 -11.42 10.79
C THR A 13 -19.64 -11.33 11.21
N VAL A 14 -20.55 -11.37 10.24
CA VAL A 14 -22.00 -11.48 10.44
C VAL A 14 -22.50 -12.65 9.60
N GLY A 15 -23.04 -13.68 10.23
CA GLY A 15 -23.61 -14.84 9.55
C GLY A 15 -25.13 -14.91 9.68
N ASP A 16 -25.78 -15.46 8.67
CA ASP A 16 -27.19 -15.85 8.68
C ASP A 16 -27.30 -17.38 8.58
N GLU A 17 -27.68 -18.01 9.70
CA GLU A 17 -27.81 -19.48 9.77
C GLU A 17 -28.95 -20.05 8.92
N GLU A 18 -29.94 -19.24 8.50
CA GLU A 18 -31.06 -19.71 7.66
C GLU A 18 -30.64 -19.85 6.19
N THR A 19 -29.81 -18.92 5.72
CA THR A 19 -29.36 -18.85 4.32
C THR A 19 -27.96 -19.43 4.10
N GLY A 20 -27.14 -19.49 5.16
CA GLY A 20 -25.72 -19.83 5.07
C GLY A 20 -24.85 -18.68 4.55
N GLU A 21 -25.43 -17.48 4.38
CA GLU A 21 -24.70 -16.29 3.95
C GLU A 21 -23.87 -15.73 5.11
N THR A 22 -22.60 -15.45 4.84
CA THR A 22 -21.67 -14.83 5.77
C THR A 22 -21.10 -13.57 5.13
N THR A 23 -21.15 -12.45 5.86
CA THR A 23 -20.42 -11.23 5.52
C THR A 23 -19.24 -11.06 6.45
N LEU A 24 -18.04 -10.95 5.88
CA LEU A 24 -16.80 -10.60 6.57
C LEU A 24 -16.42 -9.16 6.22
N THR A 25 -15.86 -8.42 7.15
CA THR A 25 -15.27 -7.11 6.88
C THR A 25 -13.95 -6.98 7.62
N GLU A 26 -12.87 -7.07 6.86
CA GLU A 26 -11.51 -6.87 7.36
C GLU A 26 -11.10 -5.40 7.18
N ALA A 27 -10.40 -4.84 8.17
CA ALA A 27 -9.70 -3.58 8.02
C ALA A 27 -8.29 -3.66 8.61
N ASN A 28 -7.32 -3.15 7.87
CA ASN A 28 -5.91 -3.22 8.23
C ASN A 28 -5.18 -1.89 7.92
N PRO A 29 -5.25 -0.90 8.82
CA PRO A 29 -4.40 0.27 8.72
C PRO A 29 -2.97 -0.06 9.17
N THR A 30 -2.01 0.25 8.30
CA THR A 30 -0.57 0.15 8.55
C THR A 30 0.09 1.52 8.40
N THR A 31 0.76 1.96 9.45
CA THR A 31 1.66 3.11 9.41
C THR A 31 3.07 2.63 9.08
N TYR A 32 3.82 3.41 8.29
CA TYR A 32 5.20 3.09 7.95
C TYR A 32 6.10 4.33 7.90
N SER A 33 7.39 4.08 8.02
CA SER A 33 8.44 5.08 7.85
C SER A 33 9.72 4.46 7.31
N ALA A 34 10.43 5.20 6.48
CA ALA A 34 11.76 4.85 6.00
C ALA A 34 12.67 6.08 6.06
N THR A 35 13.94 5.86 6.36
CA THR A 35 14.97 6.91 6.31
C THR A 35 16.26 6.35 5.73
N GLY A 36 16.79 7.03 4.72
CA GLY A 36 18.02 6.67 4.04
C GLY A 36 18.92 7.89 3.87
N THR A 37 20.21 7.74 4.15
CA THR A 37 21.21 8.75 3.82
C THR A 37 21.95 8.33 2.56
N VAL A 38 22.03 9.23 1.59
CA VAL A 38 22.81 9.05 0.37
C VAL A 38 24.12 9.80 0.53
N SER A 39 25.22 9.07 0.34
CA SER A 39 26.56 9.65 0.34
C SER A 39 26.95 10.06 -1.08
N GLY A 40 27.60 11.21 -1.22
CA GLY A 40 28.02 11.75 -2.51
C GLY A 40 28.77 13.07 -2.33
N ALA A 41 29.03 13.78 -3.44
CA ALA A 41 29.63 15.12 -3.39
C ALA A 41 28.75 16.11 -2.61
N ILE A 42 27.43 15.89 -2.63
CA ILE A 42 26.43 16.60 -1.84
C ILE A 42 25.61 15.51 -1.12
N PRO A 43 25.84 15.29 0.18
CA PRO A 43 25.08 14.29 0.93
C PRO A 43 23.65 14.80 1.18
N PHE A 44 22.68 13.88 1.14
CA PHE A 44 21.29 14.15 1.47
C PHE A 44 20.64 12.97 2.21
N THR A 45 19.54 13.24 2.86
CA THR A 45 18.71 12.28 3.59
C THR A 45 17.31 12.28 2.98
N LEU A 46 16.87 11.09 2.60
CA LEU A 46 15.49 10.80 2.21
C LEU A 46 14.74 10.26 3.41
N THR A 47 13.56 10.82 3.67
CA THR A 47 12.62 10.38 4.69
C THR A 47 11.28 10.13 4.04
N GLU A 48 10.69 8.97 4.27
CA GLU A 48 9.33 8.67 3.88
C GLU A 48 8.53 8.31 5.11
N THR A 49 7.28 8.79 5.18
CA THR A 49 6.31 8.39 6.20
C THR A 49 4.95 8.29 5.55
N GLY A 50 4.15 7.30 5.94
CA GLY A 50 2.82 7.15 5.38
C GLY A 50 1.92 6.21 6.14
N THR A 51 0.71 6.07 5.61
CA THR A 51 -0.34 5.20 6.11
C THR A 51 -1.01 4.49 4.95
N ASP A 52 -0.96 3.17 4.93
CA ASP A 52 -1.73 2.31 4.05
C ASP A 52 -2.95 1.80 4.79
N GLY A 53 -4.14 2.01 4.24
CA GLY A 53 -5.40 1.56 4.83
C GLY A 53 -6.11 0.63 3.87
N LEU A 54 -6.28 -0.63 4.27
CA LEU A 54 -7.05 -1.63 3.55
C LEU A 54 -8.42 -1.85 4.21
N THR A 55 -9.46 -2.01 3.39
CA THR A 55 -10.75 -2.61 3.76
C THR A 55 -11.11 -3.71 2.78
N ALA A 56 -11.52 -4.87 3.28
CA ALA A 56 -11.90 -6.02 2.46
C ALA A 56 -13.24 -6.62 2.94
N PRO A 57 -14.39 -6.11 2.47
CA PRO A 57 -15.65 -6.83 2.58
C PRO A 57 -15.63 -8.11 1.74
N GLU A 58 -16.13 -9.19 2.32
CA GLU A 58 -16.37 -10.46 1.64
C GLU A 58 -17.79 -10.94 1.95
N ILE A 59 -18.46 -11.44 0.92
CA ILE A 59 -19.73 -12.15 1.04
C ILE A 59 -19.47 -13.59 0.60
N ALA A 60 -19.77 -14.53 1.47
CA ALA A 60 -19.63 -15.96 1.24
C ALA A 60 -20.95 -16.68 1.50
N ASP A 61 -21.15 -17.81 0.85
CA ASP A 61 -22.25 -18.74 1.08
C ASP A 61 -21.64 -20.11 1.41
N ASP A 62 -21.76 -20.53 2.67
CA ASP A 62 -21.17 -21.78 3.15
C ASP A 62 -21.82 -23.03 2.51
N VAL A 63 -23.07 -22.90 2.05
CA VAL A 63 -23.83 -24.00 1.42
C VAL A 63 -23.30 -24.25 0.02
N THR A 64 -23.15 -23.19 -0.78
CA THR A 64 -22.66 -23.31 -2.17
C THR A 64 -21.14 -23.24 -2.28
N GLY A 65 -20.47 -22.74 -1.24
CA GLY A 65 -19.04 -22.42 -1.22
C GLY A 65 -18.68 -21.18 -2.04
N ALA A 66 -19.66 -20.46 -2.60
CA ALA A 66 -19.41 -19.29 -3.42
C ALA A 66 -18.96 -18.11 -2.56
N PHE A 67 -18.02 -17.31 -3.06
CA PHE A 67 -17.63 -16.07 -2.40
C PHE A 67 -17.37 -14.94 -3.38
N THR A 68 -17.46 -13.72 -2.87
CA THR A 68 -17.01 -12.49 -3.54
C THR A 68 -16.37 -11.58 -2.50
N ARG A 69 -15.08 -11.32 -2.66
CA ARG A 69 -14.29 -10.41 -1.82
C ARG A 69 -13.93 -9.19 -2.63
N THR A 70 -14.14 -8.01 -2.07
CA THR A 70 -13.75 -6.73 -2.69
C THR A 70 -12.76 -6.05 -1.78
N GLU A 71 -11.51 -5.90 -2.21
CA GLU A 71 -10.50 -5.16 -1.48
C GLU A 71 -10.43 -3.73 -2.00
N ILE A 72 -10.38 -2.78 -1.09
CA ILE A 72 -10.21 -1.36 -1.39
C ILE A 72 -9.14 -0.84 -0.44
N GLY A 73 -8.09 -0.26 -1.01
CA GLY A 73 -6.98 0.29 -0.26
C GLY A 73 -6.60 1.69 -0.67
N VAL A 74 -6.09 2.44 0.30
CA VAL A 74 -5.61 3.81 0.12
C VAL A 74 -4.31 3.99 0.88
N ASP A 75 -3.23 4.26 0.15
CA ASP A 75 -1.94 4.64 0.71
C ASP A 75 -1.75 6.15 0.66
N ARG A 76 -1.39 6.76 1.77
CA ARG A 76 -1.08 8.19 1.89
C ARG A 76 0.34 8.33 2.37
N TYR A 77 1.17 9.04 1.62
CA TYR A 77 2.59 9.19 1.93
C TYR A 77 3.07 10.62 1.88
N THR A 78 4.18 10.85 2.58
CA THR A 78 5.00 12.06 2.51
C THR A 78 6.44 11.63 2.32
N LEU A 79 7.05 12.06 1.21
CA LEU A 79 8.46 11.90 0.91
C LEU A 79 9.16 13.24 1.10
N GLY A 80 10.17 13.27 1.96
CA GLY A 80 11.02 14.42 2.23
C GLY A 80 12.46 14.16 1.82
N GLU A 81 13.10 15.16 1.24
CA GLU A 81 14.55 15.18 1.00
C GLU A 81 15.16 16.36 1.76
N THR A 82 16.27 16.13 2.46
CA THR A 82 17.04 17.18 3.13
C THR A 82 18.53 17.03 2.86
N GLY A 83 19.24 18.13 2.60
CA GLY A 83 20.67 18.10 2.32
C GLY A 83 21.32 19.48 2.43
N SER A 84 22.59 19.59 2.04
CA SER A 84 23.25 20.91 1.91
C SER A 84 24.36 20.89 0.88
N THR A 85 24.42 21.94 0.06
CA THR A 85 25.51 22.19 -0.91
C THR A 85 26.70 22.92 -0.29
N GLY A 86 26.74 23.06 1.05
CA GLY A 86 27.78 23.75 1.80
C GLY A 86 27.46 25.21 2.12
N THR A 87 26.75 25.92 1.23
CA THR A 87 26.32 27.31 1.48
C THR A 87 24.85 27.44 1.84
N GLU A 88 23.99 26.54 1.34
CA GLU A 88 22.55 26.61 1.56
C GLU A 88 21.98 25.22 1.94
N PRO A 89 20.94 25.16 2.79
CA PRO A 89 20.18 23.95 3.00
C PRO A 89 19.30 23.64 1.77
N LEU A 90 19.14 22.35 1.47
CA LEU A 90 18.18 21.84 0.50
C LEU A 90 17.06 21.14 1.26
N THR A 91 15.81 21.42 0.90
CA THR A 91 14.65 20.71 1.44
C THR A 91 13.58 20.60 0.36
N GLU A 92 13.17 19.38 0.06
CA GLU A 92 12.06 19.09 -0.84
C GLU A 92 11.05 18.19 -0.14
N THR A 93 9.77 18.33 -0.48
CA THR A 93 8.70 17.50 0.09
C THR A 93 7.64 17.23 -0.95
N VAL A 94 7.29 15.95 -1.10
CA VAL A 94 6.21 15.45 -1.94
C VAL A 94 5.19 14.76 -1.05
N ILE A 95 3.91 15.07 -1.24
CA ILE A 95 2.80 14.41 -0.56
C ILE A 95 1.95 13.74 -1.63
N GLY A 96 1.61 12.48 -1.43
CA GLY A 96 0.89 11.68 -2.41
C GLY A 96 -0.21 10.83 -1.80
N THR A 97 -1.06 10.30 -2.67
CA THR A 97 -2.10 9.34 -2.31
C THR A 97 -2.31 8.37 -3.46
N ASP A 98 -2.15 7.09 -3.18
CA ASP A 98 -2.37 6.01 -4.13
C ASP A 98 -3.61 5.22 -3.71
N ASN A 99 -4.44 4.85 -4.69
CA ASN A 99 -5.62 4.03 -4.45
C ASN A 99 -5.46 2.71 -5.20
N TYR A 100 -5.91 1.62 -4.59
CA TYR A 100 -5.96 0.32 -5.23
C TYR A 100 -7.26 -0.41 -4.88
N SER A 101 -7.67 -1.30 -5.76
CA SER A 101 -8.78 -2.20 -5.49
C SER A 101 -8.61 -3.53 -6.20
N SER A 102 -9.09 -4.60 -5.59
CA SER A 102 -9.25 -5.90 -6.24
C SER A 102 -10.64 -6.46 -5.98
N VAL A 103 -11.09 -7.32 -6.88
CA VAL A 103 -12.30 -8.12 -6.71
C VAL A 103 -11.92 -9.56 -6.98
N ASP A 104 -12.12 -10.41 -5.96
CA ASP A 104 -11.89 -11.84 -6.02
C ASP A 104 -13.24 -12.54 -5.99
N VAL A 105 -13.51 -13.36 -6.99
CA VAL A 105 -14.75 -14.14 -7.09
C VAL A 105 -14.38 -15.60 -7.25
N GLY A 106 -14.96 -16.45 -6.42
CA GLY A 106 -14.61 -17.86 -6.45
C GLY A 106 -15.64 -18.77 -5.81
N ASN A 107 -15.21 -20.02 -5.67
CA ASN A 107 -15.94 -21.05 -4.99
C ASN A 107 -14.94 -22.01 -4.31
N GLU A 108 -14.96 -22.04 -2.98
CA GLU A 108 -14.02 -22.83 -2.19
C GLU A 108 -14.22 -24.34 -2.38
N GLN A 109 -15.48 -24.78 -2.47
CA GLN A 109 -15.84 -26.19 -2.68
C GLN A 109 -15.41 -26.70 -4.06
N ALA A 110 -15.46 -25.84 -5.08
CA ALA A 110 -15.03 -26.13 -6.45
C ALA A 110 -13.54 -25.81 -6.69
N GLN A 111 -12.87 -25.17 -5.72
CA GLN A 111 -11.49 -24.69 -5.83
C GLN A 111 -11.26 -23.77 -7.03
N THR A 112 -12.24 -22.91 -7.33
CA THR A 112 -12.15 -21.90 -8.39
C THR A 112 -11.95 -20.53 -7.81
N ASP A 113 -11.08 -19.74 -8.42
CA ASP A 113 -10.78 -18.37 -8.00
C ASP A 113 -10.45 -17.51 -9.23
N SER A 114 -10.85 -16.24 -9.18
CA SER A 114 -10.60 -15.25 -10.22
C SER A 114 -10.47 -13.87 -9.61
N GLU A 115 -9.25 -13.34 -9.65
CA GLU A 115 -8.91 -11.99 -9.18
C GLU A 115 -8.88 -10.98 -10.34
N THR A 116 -9.45 -9.80 -10.12
CA THR A 116 -9.25 -8.63 -10.97
C THR A 116 -8.79 -7.46 -10.12
N ALA A 117 -7.58 -6.96 -10.37
CA ALA A 117 -6.99 -5.84 -9.63
C ALA A 117 -6.79 -4.61 -10.51
N THR A 118 -6.96 -3.43 -9.90
CA THR A 118 -6.64 -2.13 -10.48
C THR A 118 -5.83 -1.30 -9.49
N SER A 119 -4.70 -0.75 -9.93
CA SER A 119 -3.94 0.25 -9.20
C SER A 119 -4.09 1.63 -9.87
N GLY A 120 -4.21 2.66 -9.03
CA GLY A 120 -4.37 4.04 -9.45
C GLY A 120 -3.52 4.95 -8.56
N GLY A 121 -2.20 4.91 -8.75
CA GLY A 121 -1.28 5.86 -8.15
C GLY A 121 -0.94 7.01 -9.10
N MET A 122 -1.01 8.24 -8.60
CA MET A 122 -0.49 9.43 -9.26
C MET A 122 0.33 10.22 -8.24
N ASP A 123 1.63 10.39 -8.48
CA ASP A 123 2.41 11.35 -7.71
C ASP A 123 1.92 12.79 -7.97
N ALA A 124 2.39 13.77 -7.18
CA ALA A 124 2.03 15.17 -7.35
C ALA A 124 2.40 15.75 -8.75
N ASN A 125 3.20 15.02 -9.54
CA ASN A 125 3.62 15.36 -10.90
C ASN A 125 2.89 14.54 -11.98
N GLY A 126 1.94 13.67 -11.62
CA GLY A 126 1.13 12.87 -12.54
C GLY A 126 1.83 11.64 -13.14
N ILE A 127 2.94 11.16 -12.56
CA ILE A 127 3.62 9.93 -12.97
C ILE A 127 2.93 8.73 -12.32
N ARG A 128 2.61 7.71 -13.12
CA ARG A 128 2.02 6.44 -12.65
C ARG A 128 3.12 5.57 -12.03
N ASP A 129 2.97 5.19 -10.77
CA ASP A 129 3.77 4.10 -10.22
C ASP A 129 3.23 2.77 -10.77
N GLY A 130 4.11 2.01 -11.41
CA GLY A 130 3.79 0.72 -12.02
C GLY A 130 4.05 -0.47 -11.09
N SER A 131 4.07 -0.22 -9.78
CA SER A 131 4.23 -1.24 -8.75
C SER A 131 2.93 -2.04 -8.55
N ASP A 132 3.10 -3.27 -8.05
CA ASP A 132 2.01 -4.14 -7.61
C ASP A 132 1.12 -3.38 -6.61
N PRO A 133 -0.22 -3.35 -6.78
CA PRO A 133 -1.14 -2.65 -5.86
C PRO A 133 -1.00 -3.05 -4.39
N ARG A 134 -0.45 -4.24 -4.11
CA ARG A 134 -0.23 -4.77 -2.76
C ARG A 134 1.20 -4.56 -2.24
N ALA A 135 2.11 -4.08 -3.08
CA ALA A 135 3.46 -3.72 -2.67
C ALA A 135 3.45 -2.30 -2.13
N GLY A 136 3.20 -2.15 -0.82
CA GLY A 136 3.20 -0.84 -0.15
C GLY A 136 4.43 0.02 -0.46
N ALA A 137 4.29 1.33 -0.28
CA ALA A 137 5.20 2.42 -0.70
C ALA A 137 6.71 2.26 -0.42
N LEU A 138 7.13 1.29 0.40
CA LEU A 138 8.53 0.92 0.61
C LEU A 138 9.31 0.69 -0.71
N HIS A 139 8.60 0.39 -1.81
CA HIS A 139 9.19 0.20 -3.12
C HIS A 139 9.72 1.48 -3.79
N LEU A 140 9.19 2.67 -3.46
CA LEU A 140 9.55 3.92 -4.12
C LEU A 140 10.92 4.43 -3.64
N VAL A 141 11.16 4.43 -2.33
CA VAL A 141 12.45 4.87 -1.73
C VAL A 141 13.60 3.96 -2.16
N VAL A 142 13.40 2.64 -2.23
CA VAL A 142 14.42 1.69 -2.70
C VAL A 142 14.74 1.88 -4.18
N ARG A 143 13.74 2.17 -5.04
CA ARG A 143 13.99 2.50 -6.45
C ARG A 143 14.77 3.80 -6.60
N ILE A 144 14.40 4.86 -5.89
CA ILE A 144 15.11 6.15 -5.96
C ILE A 144 16.56 5.99 -5.48
N LEU A 145 16.79 5.30 -4.35
CA LEU A 145 18.13 5.02 -3.83
C LEU A 145 18.99 4.16 -4.78
N SER A 146 18.42 3.13 -5.40
CA SER A 146 19.15 2.25 -6.33
C SER A 146 19.47 2.90 -7.68
N THR A 147 18.71 3.93 -8.07
CA THR A 147 18.95 4.68 -9.31
C THR A 147 19.97 5.80 -9.09
N LEU A 148 19.94 6.46 -7.92
CA LEU A 148 20.89 7.53 -7.55
C LEU A 148 22.26 6.99 -7.13
N SER A 149 22.35 5.76 -6.59
CA SER A 149 23.64 5.10 -6.27
C SER A 149 24.48 4.74 -7.50
N ARG A 150 23.99 4.97 -8.73
CA ARG A 150 24.72 4.71 -9.99
C ARG A 150 25.37 5.96 -10.60
N TYR A 151 25.25 7.11 -9.95
CA TYR A 151 25.89 8.37 -10.33
C TYR A 151 26.83 8.84 -9.21
#